data_AF-A0A8J8FXK9-F1
#
_entry.id   AF-A0A8J8FXK9-F1
#
_cell.length_a   1.000
_cell.length_b   1.000
_cell.length_c   1.000
_cell.angle_alpha   90.00
_cell.angle_beta   90.00
_cell.angle_gamma   90.00
#
_symmetry.space_group_name_H-M   'P 1'
#
loop_
_entity.id
_entity.type
_entity.pdbx_description
1 polymer ?
#
loop_
_entity_poly.entity_id
_entity_poly.type
_entity_poly.pdbx_seq_one_letter_code
_entity_poly.pdbx_strand_id
1 'polypeptide(L)'
;MFVKTKPNKIFFIFAILIIVIVLASNSVLAAEPGDLTPFAAALAVGISGVGAAIGMGMAGSAAVGAITEKPEIFGKAFLFIVLIEAVAIYGLLVAILIVF
;
A
#
# COMPACT_ATOMS: atom_id res chain seq x y z
N MET A 1 13.62 0.89 36.77
CA MET A 1 12.22 1.31 36.52
C MET A 1 11.93 1.07 35.04
N PHE A 2 11.30 -0.06 34.70
CA PHE A 2 10.99 -0.44 33.32
C PHE A 2 9.87 0.47 32.79
N VAL A 3 10.21 1.41 31.92
CA VAL A 3 9.23 2.23 31.20
C VAL A 3 8.50 1.30 30.24
N LYS A 4 7.30 0.86 30.65
CA LYS A 4 6.39 0.09 29.81
C LYS A 4 5.79 1.04 28.78
N THR A 5 6.51 1.29 27.69
CA THR A 5 6.01 2.02 26.53
C THR A 5 4.86 1.21 25.95
N LYS A 6 3.61 1.66 26.16
CA LYS A 6 2.47 1.09 25.44
C LYS A 6 2.78 1.24 23.95
N PRO A 7 2.82 0.16 23.16
CA PRO A 7 3.09 0.27 21.74
C PRO A 7 1.92 1.01 21.08
N ASN A 8 2.23 2.17 20.51
CA ASN A 8 1.26 3.00 19.80
C ASN A 8 0.88 2.29 18.49
N LYS A 9 -0.38 2.37 18.04
CA LYS A 9 -0.83 1.73 16.79
C LYS A 9 0.03 2.09 15.56
N ILE A 10 0.57 3.31 15.54
CA ILE A 10 1.50 3.79 14.51
C ILE A 10 2.83 3.01 14.51
N PHE A 11 3.33 2.66 15.69
CA PHE A 11 4.57 1.89 15.85
C PHE A 11 4.37 0.44 15.38
N PHE A 12 3.16 -0.10 15.57
CA PHE A 12 2.81 -1.44 15.10
C PHE A 12 2.75 -1.52 13.56
N ILE A 13 2.19 -0.51 12.89
CA ILE A 13 2.19 -0.41 11.42
C ILE A 13 3.61 -0.28 10.86
N PHE A 14 4.43 0.58 11.46
CA PHE A 14 5.84 0.71 11.07
C PHE A 14 6.62 -0.59 11.30
N ALA A 15 6.35 -1.30 12.41
CA ALA A 15 6.98 -2.59 12.68
C ALA A 15 6.58 -3.66 11.65
N ILE A 16 5.29 -3.74 11.28
CA ILE A 16 4.81 -4.63 10.21
C ILE A 16 5.51 -4.31 8.89
N LEU A 17 5.61 -3.03 8.54
CA LEU A 17 6.28 -2.60 7.31
C LEU A 17 7.77 -3.01 7.30
N ILE A 18 8.48 -2.79 8.41
CA ILE A 18 9.88 -3.22 8.56
C ILE A 18 10.02 -4.75 8.42
N ILE A 19 9.12 -5.51 9.06
CA ILE A 19 9.12 -6.98 8.98
C ILE A 19 8.91 -7.44 7.53
N VAL A 20 7.96 -6.84 6.81
CA VAL A 20 7.69 -7.18 5.40
C VAL A 20 8.91 -6.90 4.52
N ILE A 21 9.59 -5.76 4.72
CA ILE A 21 10.81 -5.41 3.99
C ILE A 21 11.93 -6.43 4.25
N VAL A 22 12.13 -6.81 5.52
CA VAL A 22 13.17 -7.80 5.89
C VAL A 22 12.88 -9.18 5.28
N LEU A 23 11.62 -9.63 5.25
CA LEU A 23 11.27 -10.89 4.60
C LEU A 23 11.50 -10.84 3.08
N ALA A 24 11.15 -9.74 2.42
CA ALA A 24 11.32 -9.57 0.97
C ALA A 24 12.80 -9.51 0.52
N SER A 25 13.70 -9.00 1.35
CA SER A 25 15.13 -8.93 1.04
C SER A 25 15.76 -10.32 0.82
N ASN A 26 15.24 -11.36 1.46
CA ASN A 26 15.80 -12.71 1.35
C ASN A 26 15.55 -13.35 -0.02
N SER A 27 14.45 -13.02 -0.71
CA SER A 27 14.18 -13.54 -2.05
C SER A 27 14.98 -12.82 -3.14
N VAL A 28 15.37 -11.56 -2.91
CA VAL A 28 16.19 -10.79 -3.86
C VAL A 28 17.64 -11.30 -3.90
N LEU A 29 18.19 -11.75 -2.76
CA LEU A 29 19.54 -12.31 -2.69
C LEU A 29 19.67 -13.70 -3.33
N ALA A 30 18.56 -14.41 -3.55
CA ALA A 30 18.51 -15.69 -4.23
C ALA A 30 18.41 -15.56 -5.76
N ALA A 31 18.32 -14.35 -6.29
CA ALA A 31 18.24 -14.09 -7.73
C ALA A 31 19.62 -14.26 -8.39
N GLU A 32 19.68 -15.08 -9.44
CA GLU A 32 20.88 -15.26 -10.25
C GLU A 32 21.33 -13.93 -10.88
N PRO A 33 22.64 -13.69 -11.08
CA PRO A 33 23.13 -12.48 -11.72
C PRO A 33 22.64 -12.42 -13.17
N GLY A 34 21.60 -11.61 -13.42
CA GLY A 34 20.92 -11.47 -14.70
C GLY A 34 19.40 -11.55 -14.61
N ASP A 35 18.84 -11.96 -13.48
CA ASP A 35 17.39 -12.03 -13.30
C ASP A 35 16.77 -10.64 -13.08
N LEU A 36 15.98 -10.19 -14.05
CA LEU A 36 15.25 -8.92 -14.03
C LEU A 36 13.85 -9.05 -13.41
N THR A 37 13.42 -10.26 -13.07
CA THR A 37 12.11 -10.57 -12.47
C THR A 37 11.81 -9.74 -11.21
N PRO A 38 12.69 -9.64 -10.19
CA PRO A 38 12.42 -8.83 -9.01
C PRO A 38 12.31 -7.34 -9.33
N PHE A 39 13.06 -6.85 -10.32
CA PHE A 39 13.00 -5.46 -10.76
C PHE A 39 11.69 -5.15 -11.49
N ALA A 40 11.24 -6.05 -12.37
CA ALA A 40 9.96 -5.93 -13.07
C ALA A 40 8.78 -5.97 -12.10
N ALA A 41 8.81 -6.86 -11.11
CA ALA A 41 7.80 -6.95 -10.06
C ALA A 41 7.77 -5.68 -9.19
N ALA A 42 8.92 -5.16 -8.78
CA ALA A 42 9.02 -3.91 -8.02
C ALA A 42 8.47 -2.71 -8.79
N LEU A 43 8.74 -2.63 -10.10
CA LEU A 43 8.19 -1.57 -10.96
C LEU A 43 6.67 -1.68 -11.12
N ALA A 44 6.12 -2.89 -11.29
CA ALA A 44 4.68 -3.12 -11.41
C ALA A 44 3.91 -2.62 -10.17
N VAL A 45 4.39 -2.98 -8.97
CA VAL A 45 3.79 -2.48 -7.71
C VAL A 45 4.05 -0.99 -7.53
N GLY A 46 5.28 -0.53 -7.78
CA GLY A 46 5.70 0.84 -7.54
C GLY A 46 4.90 1.86 -8.35
N ILE A 47 4.79 1.66 -9.67
CA ILE A 47 4.08 2.60 -10.55
C ILE A 47 2.58 2.58 -10.28
N SER A 48 1.99 1.40 -10.07
CA SER A 48 0.59 1.24 -9.70
C SER A 48 0.27 1.95 -8.37
N GLY A 49 1.11 1.74 -7.36
CA GLY A 49 0.97 2.36 -6.04
C GLY A 49 1.04 3.89 -6.10
N VAL A 50 1.92 4.46 -6.92
CA VAL A 50 1.99 5.91 -7.12
C VAL A 50 0.71 6.45 -7.75
N GLY A 51 0.20 5.80 -8.80
CA GLY A 51 -1.05 6.19 -9.44
C GLY A 51 -2.25 6.14 -8.48
N ALA A 52 -2.35 5.06 -7.69
CA ALA A 52 -3.40 4.91 -6.68
C ALA A 52 -3.28 5.96 -5.56
N ALA A 53 -2.06 6.24 -5.08
CA ALA A 53 -1.83 7.22 -4.02
C ALA A 53 -2.23 8.65 -4.43
N ILE A 54 -1.92 9.05 -5.67
CA ILE A 54 -2.30 10.37 -6.21
C ILE A 54 -3.83 10.48 -6.29
N GLY A 55 -4.48 9.48 -6.89
CA GLY A 55 -5.94 9.45 -6.99
C GLY A 55 -6.62 9.47 -5.63
N MET A 56 -6.09 8.69 -4.67
CA MET A 56 -6.62 8.59 -3.32
C MET A 56 -6.43 9.88 -2.53
N GLY A 57 -5.30 10.58 -2.67
CA GLY A 57 -5.08 11.87 -2.02
C GLY A 57 -6.08 12.94 -2.46
N MET A 58 -6.35 13.01 -3.75
CA MET A 58 -7.33 13.93 -4.33
C MET A 58 -8.77 13.57 -3.94
N ALA A 59 -9.16 12.31 -4.14
CA ALA A 59 -10.52 11.85 -3.83
C ALA A 59 -10.79 11.84 -2.31
N GLY A 60 -9.80 11.48 -1.49
CA GLY A 60 -9.90 11.42 -0.05
C GLY A 60 -10.09 12.80 0.59
N SER A 61 -9.32 13.80 0.15
CA SER A 61 -9.50 15.18 0.63
C SER A 61 -10.87 15.75 0.27
N ALA A 62 -11.34 15.52 -0.96
CA ALA A 62 -12.69 15.90 -1.38
C ALA A 62 -13.79 15.15 -0.60
N ALA A 63 -13.61 13.85 -0.37
CA ALA A 63 -14.53 13.01 0.39
C ALA A 63 -14.67 13.49 1.84
N VAL A 64 -13.57 13.77 2.53
CA VAL A 64 -13.59 14.26 3.92
C VAL A 64 -14.30 15.62 4.01
N GLY A 65 -14.07 16.51 3.04
CA GLY A 65 -14.79 17.78 2.95
C GLY A 65 -16.30 17.58 2.79
N ALA A 66 -16.70 16.72 1.87
CA ALA A 66 -18.12 16.46 1.61
C ALA A 66 -18.83 15.71 2.76
N ILE A 67 -18.13 14.80 3.44
CA ILE A 67 -18.64 14.09 4.63
C ILE A 67 -18.87 15.07 5.80
N THR A 68 -18.04 16.12 5.90
CA THR A 68 -18.20 17.15 6.94
C THR A 68 -19.49 17.95 6.76
N GLU A 69 -19.91 18.21 5.52
CA GLU A 69 -21.19 18.89 5.23
C GLU A 69 -22.39 17.94 5.29
N LYS A 70 -22.23 16.72 4.77
CA LYS A 70 -23.31 15.72 4.63
C LYS A 70 -22.80 14.36 5.12
N PRO A 71 -22.96 14.02 6.40
CA PRO A 71 -22.44 12.76 6.92
C PRO A 71 -23.14 11.53 6.30
N GLU A 72 -24.34 11.69 5.74
CA GLU A 72 -25.10 10.59 5.14
C GLU A 72 -24.43 10.02 3.88
N ILE A 73 -23.53 10.77 3.22
CA ILE A 73 -22.85 10.30 2.02
C ILE A 73 -21.57 9.49 2.30
N PHE A 74 -21.21 9.28 3.58
CA PHE A 74 -19.99 8.55 3.97
C PHE A 74 -19.81 7.23 3.22
N GLY A 75 -20.85 6.40 3.15
CA GLY A 75 -20.76 5.09 2.48
C GLY A 75 -20.48 5.21 0.98
N LYS A 76 -21.06 6.21 0.30
CA LYS A 76 -20.81 6.46 -1.12
C LYS A 76 -19.40 7.00 -1.34
N ALA A 77 -18.97 7.94 -0.50
CA ALA A 77 -17.63 8.50 -0.57
C ALA A 77 -16.55 7.44 -0.31
N PHE A 78 -16.76 6.58 0.68
CA PHE A 78 -15.87 5.46 0.99
C PHE A 78 -15.80 4.46 -0.15
N LEU A 79 -16.93 4.13 -0.78
CA LEU A 79 -16.97 3.24 -1.93
C LEU A 79 -16.01 3.74 -3.02
N PHE A 80 -16.10 5.02 -3.42
CA PHE A 80 -15.20 5.57 -4.45
C PHE A 80 -13.70 5.51 -4.07
N ILE A 81 -13.36 5.68 -2.79
CA ILE A 81 -11.99 5.54 -2.32
C ILE A 81 -11.50 4.09 -2.49
N VAL A 82 -12.32 3.11 -2.15
CA VAL A 82 -11.98 1.68 -2.31
C VAL A 82 -11.83 1.30 -3.80
N LEU A 83 -12.62 1.89 -4.70
CA LEU A 83 -12.45 1.67 -6.14
C LEU A 83 -11.07 2.15 -6.64
N ILE A 84 -10.50 3.20 -6.03
CA ILE A 84 -9.15 3.66 -6.35
C ILE A 84 -8.10 2.66 -5.82
N GLU A 85 -8.33 2.08 -4.63
CA GLU A 85 -7.45 1.05 -4.05
C GLU A 85 -7.33 -0.19 -4.94
N ALA A 86 -8.39 -0.54 -5.69
CA ALA A 86 -8.34 -1.65 -6.63
C ALA A 86 -7.19 -1.52 -7.64
N VAL A 87 -6.81 -0.30 -8.02
CA VAL A 87 -5.66 -0.05 -8.93
C VAL A 87 -4.35 -0.57 -8.32
N ALA A 88 -4.13 -0.32 -7.03
CA ALA A 88 -2.96 -0.80 -6.29
C ALA A 88 -2.96 -2.33 -6.18
N ILE A 89 -4.15 -2.91 -5.93
CA ILE A 89 -4.32 -4.38 -5.85
C ILE A 89 -4.03 -5.04 -7.20
N TYR A 90 -4.41 -4.43 -8.32
CA TYR A 90 -4.05 -4.93 -9.65
C TYR A 90 -2.54 -4.87 -9.91
N GLY A 91 -1.85 -3.83 -9.43
CA GLY A 91 -0.38 -3.76 -9.50
C GLY A 91 0.30 -4.86 -8.70
N LEU A 92 -0.21 -5.15 -7.50
CA LEU A 92 0.24 -6.28 -6.69
C LEU A 92 -0.03 -7.63 -7.37
N LEU A 93 -1.21 -7.80 -7.97
CA LEU A 93 -1.56 -9.01 -8.71
C LEU A 93 -0.61 -9.26 -9.88
N VAL A 94 -0.31 -8.23 -10.67
CA VAL A 94 0.66 -8.34 -11.78
C VAL A 94 2.05 -8.70 -11.26
N ALA A 95 2.49 -8.11 -10.15
CA ALA A 95 3.78 -8.45 -9.56
C ALA A 95 3.86 -9.91 -9.08
N ILE A 96 2.77 -10.44 -8.51
CA ILE A 96 2.67 -11.87 -8.18
C ILE A 96 2.79 -12.71 -9.45
N LEU A 97 2.08 -12.36 -10.53
CA LEU A 97 2.16 -13.09 -11.81
C LEU A 97 3.53 -13.02 -12.49
N ILE A 98 4.35 -12.01 -12.19
CA ILE A 98 5.72 -11.89 -12.71
C ILE A 98 6.67 -12.83 -11.94
N VAL A 99 6.45 -12.97 -10.63
CA VAL A 99 7.34 -13.73 -9.74
C VAL A 99 7.07 -15.23 -9.74
N PHE A 100 5.82 -15.65 -10.00
CA PHE A 100 5.38 -17.04 -10.02
C PHE A 100 5.22 -17.57 -11.44
#